data_AF-M4DSP6-F1
#
_entry.id   AF-M4DSP6-F1
#
_cell.length_a   1.000
_cell.length_b   1.000
_cell.length_c   1.000
_cell.angle_alpha   90.00
_cell.angle_beta   90.00
_cell.angle_gamma   90.00
#
_symmetry.space_group_name_H-M   'P 1'
#
loop_
_entity.id
_entity.type
_entity.pdbx_description
1 polymer ?
#
loop_
_entity_poly.entity_id
_entity_poly.type
_entity_poly.pdbx_seq_one_letter_code
_entity_poly.pdbx_strand_id
1 'polypeptide(L)'
;MKQFWSPNSINKNKAMVENLQSHGVITSDDVAKAMEAVDRGLFVPDPSYAYVDSPLSIGYNVTISAPHMHAMCLQLLDKNLKPGMRVLDVGSGTGYLTACFAVMVGSEGRAIGVEHIPELVASSVKNIEASAAASPLLKQGSLAIHVGDLQVVDKNSDGSVSIRSETSVRYVPLTSREAQLRGE
;
A
#
# COMPACT_ATOMS: atom_id res chain seq x y z
N MET A 1 -16.23 30.95 26.64
CA MET A 1 -16.51 29.81 25.74
C MET A 1 -15.22 29.00 25.59
N LYS A 2 -15.20 27.74 26.02
CA LYS A 2 -13.99 26.91 25.94
C LYS A 2 -13.90 26.30 24.55
N GLN A 3 -12.89 26.70 23.78
CA GLN A 3 -12.47 25.99 22.58
C GLN A 3 -11.81 24.67 23.00
N PHE A 4 -12.36 23.54 22.56
CA PHE A 4 -11.71 22.24 22.63
C PHE A 4 -11.45 21.77 21.19
N TRP A 5 -10.32 22.19 20.64
CA TRP A 5 -9.72 21.57 19.47
C TRP A 5 -8.37 21.00 19.89
N SER A 6 -8.16 19.70 19.70
CA SER A 6 -6.86 19.06 19.88
C SER A 6 -6.31 18.66 18.50
N PRO A 7 -5.04 18.93 18.20
CA PRO A 7 -4.45 18.74 16.87
C PRO A 7 -3.91 17.31 16.62
N ASN A 8 -4.45 16.26 17.25
CA ASN A 8 -3.84 14.92 17.13
C ASN A 8 -4.44 14.08 16.00
N SER A 9 -3.75 14.03 14.85
CA SER A 9 -4.04 13.12 13.72
C SER A 9 -4.11 11.64 14.16
N ILE A 10 -3.29 11.25 15.13
CA ILE A 10 -3.23 9.91 15.72
C ILE A 10 -4.60 9.43 16.23
N ASN A 11 -5.39 10.32 16.84
CA ASN A 11 -6.74 9.96 17.30
C ASN A 11 -7.70 9.66 16.14
N LYS A 12 -7.49 10.28 14.97
CA LYS A 12 -8.32 10.04 13.78
C LYS A 12 -7.90 8.77 13.05
N ASN A 13 -6.59 8.50 12.93
CA ASN A 13 -6.10 7.25 12.33
C ASN A 13 -6.55 6.03 13.13
N LYS A 14 -6.42 6.08 14.46
CA LYS A 14 -6.89 5.01 15.33
C LYS A 14 -8.40 4.80 15.21
N ALA A 15 -9.20 5.87 15.26
CA ALA A 15 -10.65 5.78 15.10
C ALA A 15 -11.06 5.19 13.74
N MET A 16 -10.32 5.47 12.67
CA MET A 16 -10.52 4.84 11.36
C MET A 16 -10.28 3.33 11.43
N VAL A 17 -9.19 2.89 12.05
CA VAL A 17 -8.89 1.46 12.21
C VAL A 17 -9.93 0.77 13.09
N GLU A 18 -10.31 1.37 14.22
CA GLU A 18 -11.36 0.87 15.13
C GLU A 18 -12.71 0.75 14.39
N ASN A 19 -13.03 1.70 13.51
CA ASN A 19 -14.24 1.62 12.68
C ASN A 19 -14.18 0.47 11.65
N LEU A 20 -13.02 0.20 11.05
CA LEU A 20 -12.85 -0.95 10.17
C LEU A 20 -12.94 -2.28 10.93
N GLN A 21 -12.46 -2.33 12.17
CA GLN A 21 -12.61 -3.49 13.06
C GLN A 21 -14.08 -3.73 13.44
N SER A 22 -14.82 -2.67 13.78
CA SER A 22 -16.24 -2.80 14.18
C SER A 22 -17.15 -3.31 13.06
N HIS A 23 -16.75 -3.10 11.80
CA HIS A 23 -17.43 -3.63 10.60
C HIS A 23 -16.86 -4.97 10.11
N GLY A 24 -15.93 -5.58 10.85
CA GLY A 24 -15.35 -6.88 10.52
C GLY A 24 -14.40 -6.89 9.32
N VAL A 25 -14.00 -5.72 8.82
CA VAL A 25 -13.02 -5.62 7.73
C VAL A 25 -11.63 -6.01 8.23
N ILE A 26 -11.27 -5.58 9.44
CA ILE A 26 -10.04 -5.98 10.14
C ILE A 26 -10.43 -6.92 11.27
N THR A 27 -9.83 -8.11 11.26
CA THR A 27 -10.01 -9.15 12.30
C THR A 27 -8.69 -9.59 12.93
N SER A 28 -7.56 -9.29 12.29
CA SER A 28 -6.21 -9.58 12.75
C SER A 28 -5.64 -8.40 13.53
N ASP A 29 -5.14 -8.69 14.74
CA ASP A 29 -4.48 -7.71 15.59
C ASP A 29 -3.18 -7.18 14.94
N ASP A 30 -2.46 -8.02 14.19
CA ASP A 30 -1.23 -7.62 13.50
C ASP A 30 -1.55 -6.57 12.41
N VAL A 31 -2.64 -6.78 11.67
CA VAL A 31 -3.13 -5.84 10.65
C VAL A 31 -3.57 -4.51 11.29
N ALA A 32 -4.35 -4.57 12.37
CA ALA A 32 -4.79 -3.38 13.10
C ALA A 32 -3.59 -2.56 13.59
N LYS A 33 -2.62 -3.21 14.25
CA LYS A 33 -1.40 -2.56 14.76
C LYS A 33 -0.59 -1.92 13.63
N ALA A 34 -0.45 -2.58 12.48
CA ALA A 34 0.28 -2.02 11.35
C ALA A 34 -0.40 -0.76 10.80
N MET A 35 -1.72 -0.78 10.61
CA MET A 35 -2.47 0.38 10.12
C MET A 35 -2.56 1.52 11.15
N GLU A 36 -2.60 1.21 12.46
CA GLU A 36 -2.53 2.21 13.52
C GLU A 36 -1.15 2.90 13.58
N ALA A 37 -0.07 2.12 13.38
CA ALA A 37 1.30 2.61 13.43
C ALA A 37 1.67 3.48 12.21
N VAL A 38 1.08 3.20 11.05
CA VAL A 38 1.29 3.97 9.82
C VAL A 38 0.13 4.96 9.65
N ASP A 39 0.31 6.20 10.12
CA ASP A 39 -0.71 7.25 10.02
C ASP A 39 -0.98 7.58 8.55
N ARG A 40 -2.18 7.21 8.07
CA ARG A 40 -2.63 7.45 6.69
C ARG A 40 -2.61 8.94 6.31
N GLY A 41 -2.76 9.84 7.28
CA GLY A 41 -2.67 11.29 7.07
C GLY A 41 -1.35 11.77 6.46
N LEU A 42 -0.28 10.99 6.61
CA LEU A 42 1.04 11.28 6.04
C LEU A 42 1.17 10.87 4.57
N PHE A 43 0.20 10.12 4.04
CA PHE A 43 0.27 9.50 2.71
C PHE A 43 -0.79 10.04 1.75
N VAL A 44 -1.48 11.12 2.11
CA VAL A 44 -2.53 11.75 1.29
C VAL A 44 -2.19 13.23 1.03
N PRO A 45 -2.54 13.79 -0.14
CA PRO A 45 -2.30 15.21 -0.41
C PRO A 45 -3.15 16.16 0.45
N ASP A 46 -4.41 15.80 0.72
CA ASP A 46 -5.33 16.56 1.56
C ASP A 46 -5.67 15.78 2.85
N PRO A 47 -5.10 16.17 4.01
CA PRO A 47 -5.36 15.52 5.28
C PRO A 47 -6.82 15.59 5.76
N SER A 48 -7.64 16.48 5.19
CA SER A 48 -9.04 16.68 5.58
C SER A 48 -9.88 15.42 5.38
N TYR A 49 -9.54 14.62 4.36
CA TYR A 49 -10.25 13.40 3.98
C TYR A 49 -9.46 12.12 4.26
N ALA A 50 -8.27 12.22 4.87
CA ALA A 50 -7.33 11.09 5.04
C ALA A 50 -7.97 9.82 5.62
N TYR A 51 -8.90 10.00 6.55
CA TYR A 51 -9.51 8.93 7.35
C TYR A 51 -10.92 8.57 6.91
N VAL A 52 -11.41 9.19 5.84
CA VAL A 52 -12.68 8.81 5.21
C VAL A 52 -12.43 7.53 4.42
N ASP A 53 -13.36 6.58 4.52
CA ASP A 53 -13.24 5.30 3.83
C ASP A 53 -13.57 5.40 2.32
N SER A 54 -12.74 6.15 1.60
CA SER A 54 -12.87 6.38 0.16
C SER A 54 -11.51 6.52 -0.52
N PRO A 55 -11.40 6.21 -1.82
CA PRO A 55 -10.22 6.54 -2.59
C PRO A 55 -10.01 8.06 -2.65
N LEU A 56 -8.76 8.51 -2.65
CA LEU A 56 -8.42 9.93 -2.80
C LEU A 56 -7.45 10.11 -3.96
N SER A 57 -7.65 11.15 -4.77
CA SER A 57 -6.73 11.49 -5.86
C SER A 57 -5.35 11.88 -5.31
N ILE A 58 -4.29 11.40 -5.96
CA ILE A 58 -2.90 11.69 -5.60
C ILE A 58 -2.14 12.38 -6.74
N GLY A 59 -2.88 12.91 -7.73
CA GLY A 59 -2.32 13.37 -8.99
C GLY A 59 -2.16 12.25 -10.01
N TYR A 60 -1.65 12.58 -11.19
CA TYR A 60 -1.29 11.63 -12.25
C TYR A 60 -2.40 10.65 -12.67
N ASN A 61 -3.67 11.05 -12.52
CA ASN A 61 -4.85 10.22 -12.79
C ASN A 61 -4.90 8.90 -11.99
N VAL A 62 -4.29 8.87 -10.81
CA VAL A 62 -4.32 7.73 -9.90
C VAL A 62 -4.83 8.15 -8.52
N THR A 63 -5.19 7.15 -7.71
CA THR A 63 -5.72 7.35 -6.36
C THR A 63 -4.96 6.51 -5.36
N ILE A 64 -4.85 6.99 -4.12
CA ILE A 64 -4.61 6.11 -2.98
C ILE A 64 -5.92 5.37 -2.68
N SER A 65 -5.86 4.04 -2.59
CA SER A 65 -7.04 3.21 -2.35
C SER A 65 -7.71 3.54 -1.01
N ALA A 66 -9.00 3.24 -0.90
CA ALA A 66 -9.75 3.40 0.34
C ALA A 66 -9.11 2.60 1.51
N PRO A 67 -9.20 3.09 2.76
CA PRO A 67 -8.80 2.37 3.96
C PRO A 67 -9.20 0.87 3.99
N HIS A 68 -10.46 0.53 3.68
CA HIS A 68 -10.91 -0.87 3.69
C HIS A 68 -10.18 -1.74 2.65
N MET A 69 -9.81 -1.18 1.49
CA MET A 69 -9.05 -1.92 0.46
C MET A 69 -7.65 -2.32 0.96
N HIS A 70 -6.96 -1.40 1.65
CA HIS A 70 -5.67 -1.71 2.27
C HIS A 70 -5.83 -2.74 3.39
N ALA A 71 -6.84 -2.57 4.24
CA ALA A 71 -7.14 -3.52 5.31
C ALA A 71 -7.39 -4.94 4.77
N MET A 72 -8.22 -5.08 3.73
CA MET A 72 -8.47 -6.37 3.09
C MET A 72 -7.21 -6.98 2.48
N CYS A 73 -6.36 -6.18 1.83
CA CYS A 73 -5.09 -6.67 1.30
C CYS A 73 -4.17 -7.21 2.40
N LEU A 74 -4.01 -6.46 3.49
CA LEU A 74 -3.21 -6.87 4.65
C LEU A 74 -3.79 -8.13 5.31
N GLN A 75 -5.12 -8.22 5.45
CA GLN A 75 -5.82 -9.39 5.96
C GLN A 75 -5.58 -10.65 5.12
N LEU A 76 -5.68 -10.53 3.80
CA LEU A 76 -5.47 -11.65 2.88
C LEU A 76 -4.03 -12.18 2.95
N LEU A 77 -3.08 -11.28 3.21
CA LEU A 77 -1.66 -11.59 3.27
C LEU A 77 -1.13 -11.79 4.69
N ASP A 78 -1.96 -11.74 5.74
CA ASP A 78 -1.52 -11.73 7.14
C ASP A 78 -0.59 -12.90 7.47
N LYS A 79 -0.91 -14.11 6.99
CA LYS A 79 -0.06 -15.31 7.19
C LYS A 79 1.27 -15.26 6.43
N ASN A 80 1.39 -14.39 5.43
CA ASN A 80 2.54 -14.20 4.56
C ASN A 80 3.31 -12.89 4.84
N LEU A 81 2.83 -12.08 5.79
CA LEU A 81 3.45 -10.82 6.22
C LEU A 81 3.94 -10.97 7.66
N LYS A 82 4.86 -11.92 7.88
CA LYS A 82 5.45 -12.18 9.20
C LYS A 82 6.88 -11.67 9.30
N PRO A 83 7.41 -11.45 10.52
CA PRO A 83 8.78 -10.98 10.72
C PRO A 83 9.81 -11.79 9.91
N GLY A 84 10.74 -11.10 9.23
CA GLY A 84 11.76 -11.72 8.39
C GLY A 84 11.33 -12.03 6.95
N MET A 85 10.04 -11.93 6.63
CA MET A 85 9.53 -12.21 5.28
C MET A 85 9.83 -11.07 4.30
N ARG A 86 9.65 -11.38 3.01
CA ARG A 86 9.87 -10.45 1.90
C ARG A 86 8.59 -10.25 1.11
N VAL A 87 8.33 -9.01 0.73
CA VAL A 87 7.10 -8.61 0.03
C VAL A 87 7.42 -7.56 -1.03
N LEU A 88 6.73 -7.68 -2.17
CA LEU A 88 6.80 -6.76 -3.30
C LEU A 88 5.41 -6.14 -3.50
N ASP A 89 5.37 -4.82 -3.54
CA ASP A 89 4.19 -4.00 -3.78
C ASP A 89 4.33 -3.32 -5.16
N VAL A 90 3.54 -3.78 -6.13
CA VAL A 90 3.60 -3.29 -7.52
C VAL A 90 2.51 -2.25 -7.72
N GLY A 91 2.89 -1.05 -8.14
CA GLY A 91 2.01 0.12 -8.14
C GLY A 91 1.92 0.74 -6.75
N SER A 92 3.08 0.93 -6.09
CA SER A 92 3.14 1.34 -4.69
C SER A 92 2.58 2.75 -4.42
N GLY A 93 2.43 3.59 -5.46
CA GLY A 93 1.74 4.88 -5.37
C GLY A 93 2.30 5.78 -4.28
N THR A 94 1.48 6.07 -3.26
CA THR A 94 1.90 6.93 -2.13
C THR A 94 2.86 6.26 -1.15
N GLY A 95 3.07 4.95 -1.26
CA GLY A 95 3.89 4.13 -0.36
C GLY A 95 3.19 3.69 0.93
N TYR A 96 1.89 3.98 1.10
CA TYR A 96 1.14 3.65 2.31
C TYR A 96 1.11 2.13 2.58
N LEU A 97 0.71 1.35 1.58
CA LEU A 97 0.61 -0.10 1.73
C LEU A 97 1.99 -0.74 1.91
N THR A 98 2.99 -0.30 1.14
CA THR A 98 4.38 -0.74 1.32
C THR A 98 4.91 -0.47 2.75
N ALA A 99 4.55 0.68 3.34
CA ALA A 99 4.91 1.01 4.71
C ALA A 99 4.24 0.07 5.72
N CYS A 100 2.94 -0.22 5.56
CA CYS A 100 2.24 -1.20 6.39
C CYS A 100 2.87 -2.60 6.28
N PHE A 101 3.21 -3.04 5.06
CA PHE A 101 3.93 -4.28 4.82
C PHE A 101 5.27 -4.32 5.56
N ALA A 102 6.06 -3.25 5.47
CA ALA A 102 7.34 -3.16 6.16
C ALA A 102 7.20 -3.27 7.68
N VAL A 103 6.19 -2.63 8.26
CA VAL A 103 5.90 -2.72 9.70
C VAL A 103 5.57 -4.17 10.10
N MET A 104 4.80 -4.90 9.28
CA MET A 104 4.46 -6.30 9.56
C MET A 104 5.65 -7.26 9.42
N VAL A 105 6.49 -7.10 8.38
CA VAL A 105 7.66 -7.97 8.17
C VAL A 105 8.89 -7.58 9.01
N GLY A 106 8.85 -6.40 9.65
CA GLY A 106 9.87 -5.92 10.58
C GLY A 106 11.24 -5.64 9.95
N SER A 107 12.20 -5.27 10.80
CA SER A 107 13.56 -4.90 10.38
C SER A 107 14.36 -6.06 9.79
N GLU A 108 14.06 -7.30 10.18
CA GLU A 108 14.69 -8.50 9.62
C GLU A 108 14.07 -8.91 8.27
N GLY A 109 12.91 -8.35 7.93
CA GLY A 109 12.22 -8.57 6.66
C GLY A 109 12.60 -7.56 5.59
N ARG A 110 11.87 -7.60 4.46
CA ARG A 110 12.05 -6.63 3.38
C ARG A 110 10.75 -6.34 2.63
N ALA A 111 10.32 -5.09 2.61
CA ALA A 111 9.23 -4.60 1.76
C ALA A 111 9.80 -3.72 0.64
N ILE A 112 9.45 -4.05 -0.60
CA ILE A 112 9.86 -3.28 -1.78
C ILE A 112 8.61 -2.78 -2.49
N GLY A 113 8.51 -1.47 -2.70
CA GLY A 113 7.53 -0.86 -3.58
C GLY A 113 8.13 -0.56 -4.95
N VAL A 114 7.37 -0.78 -6.01
CA VAL A 114 7.72 -0.41 -7.38
C VAL A 114 6.62 0.47 -7.95
N GLU A 115 7.01 1.63 -8.47
CA GLU A 115 6.12 2.64 -9.04
C GLU A 115 6.73 3.20 -10.32
N HIS A 116 5.93 3.33 -11.38
CA HIS A 116 6.43 3.77 -12.68
C HIS A 116 6.52 5.30 -12.78
N ILE A 117 5.79 6.05 -11.94
CA ILE A 117 5.81 7.52 -11.92
C ILE A 117 6.91 8.00 -10.96
N PRO A 118 8.01 8.59 -11.47
CA PRO A 118 9.14 9.01 -10.62
C PRO A 118 8.76 10.02 -9.54
N GLU A 119 7.80 10.90 -9.82
CA GLU A 119 7.31 11.89 -8.86
C GLU A 119 6.52 11.27 -7.72
N LEU A 120 5.79 10.18 -7.97
CA LEU A 120 5.13 9.41 -6.91
C LEU A 120 6.15 8.65 -6.07
N VAL A 121 7.22 8.10 -6.67
CA VAL A 121 8.35 7.54 -5.90
C VAL A 121 8.95 8.59 -4.98
N ALA A 122 9.30 9.77 -5.51
CA ALA A 122 9.88 10.84 -4.71
C ALA A 122 8.94 11.32 -3.58
N SER A 123 7.63 11.40 -3.85
CA SER A 123 6.61 11.75 -2.85
C SER A 123 6.47 10.65 -1.79
N SER A 124 6.41 9.38 -2.20
CA SER A 124 6.26 8.25 -1.29
C SER A 124 7.41 8.12 -0.29
N VAL A 125 8.65 8.35 -0.74
CA VAL A 125 9.83 8.36 0.13
C VAL A 125 9.68 9.42 1.21
N LYS A 126 9.23 10.63 0.87
CA LYS A 126 8.97 11.70 1.86
C LYS A 126 7.86 11.32 2.85
N ASN A 127 6.78 10.71 2.37
CA ASN A 127 5.69 10.24 3.23
C ASN A 127 6.18 9.19 4.24
N ILE A 128 7.00 8.24 3.77
CA ILE A 128 7.59 7.19 4.60
C ILE A 128 8.59 7.77 5.61
N GLU A 129 9.42 8.73 5.21
CA GLU A 129 10.36 9.41 6.09
C GLU A 129 9.65 10.14 7.25
N ALA A 130 8.47 10.69 6.99
CA ALA A 130 7.63 11.35 7.99
C ALA A 130 6.93 10.36 8.95
N SER A 131 6.77 9.10 8.56
CA SER A 131 6.16 8.07 9.41
C SER A 131 7.14 7.54 10.44
N ALA A 132 6.85 7.75 11.73
CA ALA A 132 7.70 7.27 12.82
C ALA A 132 7.91 5.74 12.80
N ALA A 133 6.91 4.98 12.36
CA ALA A 133 6.98 3.52 12.28
C ALA A 133 7.80 3.04 11.06
N ALA A 134 7.71 3.73 9.92
CA ALA A 134 8.31 3.27 8.67
C ALA A 134 9.68 3.90 8.36
N SER A 135 9.95 5.12 8.84
CA SER A 135 11.21 5.84 8.62
C SER A 135 12.46 5.06 9.06
N PRO A 136 12.47 4.35 10.22
CA PRO A 136 13.60 3.51 10.59
C PRO A 136 13.85 2.35 9.61
N LEU A 137 12.78 1.74 9.09
CA LEU A 137 12.84 0.61 8.17
C LEU A 137 13.39 1.04 6.80
N LEU A 138 13.04 2.25 6.35
CA LEU A 138 13.62 2.86 5.15
C LEU A 138 15.13 3.08 5.33
N LYS A 139 15.55 3.68 6.46
CA LYS A 139 16.97 3.97 6.74
C LYS A 139 17.84 2.72 6.86
N GLN A 140 17.27 1.63 7.38
CA GLN A 140 17.95 0.33 7.50
C GLN A 140 17.94 -0.47 6.19
N GLY A 141 17.16 -0.03 5.19
CA GLY A 141 17.01 -0.72 3.90
C GLY A 141 16.06 -1.92 3.94
N SER A 142 15.31 -2.13 5.02
CA SER A 142 14.23 -3.12 5.13
C SER A 142 12.96 -2.65 4.42
N LEU A 143 12.84 -1.35 4.13
CA LEU A 143 11.86 -0.78 3.22
C LEU A 143 12.60 -0.06 2.08
N ALA A 144 12.17 -0.24 0.84
CA ALA A 144 12.61 0.57 -0.29
C ALA A 144 11.48 0.81 -1.29
N ILE A 145 11.50 1.97 -1.97
CA ILE A 145 10.63 2.26 -3.13
C ILE A 145 11.54 2.50 -4.33
N HIS A 146 11.21 1.89 -5.47
CA HIS A 146 11.98 2.02 -6.70
C HIS A 146 11.12 2.50 -7.86
N VAL A 147 11.72 3.33 -8.72
CA VAL A 147 11.14 3.61 -10.04
C VAL A 147 11.29 2.36 -10.88
N GLY A 148 10.19 1.85 -11.43
CA GLY A 148 10.23 0.67 -12.28
C GLY A 148 8.95 0.48 -13.08
N ASP A 149 9.10 -0.18 -14.22
CA ASP A 149 8.02 -0.56 -15.11
C ASP A 149 7.85 -2.09 -15.11
N LEU A 150 6.63 -2.58 -15.33
CA LEU A 150 6.34 -4.00 -15.46
C LEU A 150 6.35 -4.39 -16.94
N GLN A 151 7.15 -5.40 -17.27
CA GLN A 151 7.20 -5.96 -18.61
C GLN A 151 6.68 -7.39 -18.61
N VAL A 152 5.78 -7.69 -19.53
CA VAL A 152 5.39 -9.07 -19.84
C VAL A 152 6.34 -9.59 -20.91
N VAL A 153 7.00 -10.69 -20.58
CA VAL A 153 7.98 -11.37 -21.43
C VAL A 153 7.38 -12.72 -21.82
N ASP A 154 6.83 -12.80 -23.03
CA ASP A 154 6.28 -14.03 -23.58
C ASP A 154 7.32 -14.73 -24.45
N LYS A 155 7.49 -16.03 -24.22
CA LYS A 155 8.34 -16.89 -25.05
C LYS A 155 7.48 -17.59 -26.10
N ASN A 156 7.75 -17.28 -27.36
CA ASN A 156 7.06 -17.88 -28.49
C ASN A 156 7.51 -19.34 -28.70
N SER A 157 6.69 -20.12 -29.40
CA SER A 157 6.96 -21.53 -29.70
C SER A 157 8.20 -21.73 -30.58
N ASP A 158 8.58 -20.73 -31.36
CA ASP A 158 9.81 -20.70 -32.17
C ASP A 158 11.08 -20.34 -31.35
N GLY A 159 10.92 -20.10 -30.04
CA GLY A 159 12.00 -19.71 -29.13
C GLY A 159 12.31 -18.22 -29.10
N SER A 160 11.64 -17.40 -29.92
CA SER A 160 11.74 -15.93 -29.85
C SER A 160 11.02 -15.38 -28.61
N VAL A 161 11.36 -14.15 -28.24
CA VAL A 161 10.78 -13.47 -27.08
C VAL A 161 10.07 -12.21 -27.54
N SER A 162 8.82 -12.03 -27.12
CA SER A 162 8.11 -10.76 -27.23
C SER A 162 8.03 -10.10 -25.87
N ILE A 163 8.43 -8.83 -25.81
CA ILE A 163 8.41 -8.01 -24.59
C ILE A 163 7.39 -6.90 -24.82
N ARG A 164 6.45 -6.75 -23.90
CA ARG A 164 5.55 -5.57 -23.85
C ARG A 164 5.53 -4.99 -22.45
N SER A 165 5.55 -3.66 -22.34
CA SER A 165 5.24 -3.00 -21.07
C SER A 165 3.74 -3.11 -20.77
N GLU A 166 3.40 -3.43 -19.53
CA GLU A 166 2.03 -3.41 -19.00
C GLU A 166 2.03 -2.52 -17.75
N THR A 167 1.76 -1.24 -17.93
CA THR A 167 1.69 -0.24 -16.85
C THR A 167 0.28 0.03 -16.35
N SER A 168 -0.74 -0.43 -17.09
CA SER A 168 -2.14 -0.19 -16.77
C SER A 168 -2.72 -1.38 -16.00
N VAL A 169 -3.46 -1.11 -14.93
CA VAL A 169 -4.45 -2.05 -14.42
C VAL A 169 -5.44 -2.29 -15.56
N ARG A 170 -5.25 -3.37 -16.32
CA ARG A 170 -6.34 -3.88 -17.14
C ARG A 170 -7.46 -4.20 -16.17
N TYR A 171 -8.63 -3.60 -16.37
CA TYR A 171 -9.82 -4.00 -15.65
C TYR A 171 -9.91 -5.52 -15.73
N VAL A 172 -9.65 -6.19 -14.60
CA VAL A 172 -9.93 -7.61 -14.46
C VAL A 172 -11.36 -7.61 -13.97
N PRO A 173 -12.38 -7.82 -14.84
CA PRO A 173 -13.72 -8.09 -14.34
C PRO A 173 -13.60 -9.17 -13.27
N LEU A 174 -14.45 -9.13 -12.24
CA LEU A 174 -14.52 -10.17 -11.22
C LEU A 174 -14.88 -11.52 -11.89
N THR A 175 -13.91 -12.15 -12.51
CA THR A 175 -14.01 -13.39 -13.27
C THR A 175 -13.39 -14.48 -12.44
N SER A 176 -13.93 -15.70 -12.58
CA SER A 176 -13.39 -16.85 -11.86
C SER A 176 -11.93 -17.08 -12.25
N ARG A 177 -11.19 -17.74 -11.36
CA ARG A 177 -9.81 -18.18 -11.62
C ARG A 177 -9.67 -18.91 -12.96
N GLU A 178 -10.66 -19.74 -13.34
CA GLU A 178 -10.64 -20.40 -14.66
C GLU A 178 -10.74 -19.41 -15.82
N ALA A 179 -11.54 -18.37 -15.73
CA ALA A 179 -11.70 -17.37 -16.79
C ALA A 179 -10.43 -16.51 -16.94
N GLN A 180 -9.79 -16.14 -15.82
CA GLN A 180 -8.51 -15.42 -15.85
C GLN A 180 -7.39 -16.22 -16.53
N LEU A 181 -7.37 -17.54 -16.36
CA LEU A 181 -6.38 -18.43 -16.97
C LEU A 181 -6.62 -18.69 -18.46
N ARG A 182 -7.85 -18.49 -18.96
CA ARG A 182 -8.20 -18.68 -20.38
C ARG A 182 -7.98 -17.43 -21.24
N GLY A 183 -7.81 -16.26 -20.62
CA GLY A 183 -7.62 -15.00 -21.35
C GLY A 183 -8.86 -14.53 -22.12
N GLU A 184 -10.06 -14.93 -21.65
CA GLU A 184 -11.37 -14.48 -22.17
C GLU A 184 -11.78 -13.13 -21.58
#